data_AF-A0A067F846-F1
#
_entry.id   AF-A0A067F846-F1
#
_cell.length_a   1.000
_cell.length_b   1.000
_cell.length_c   1.000
_cell.angle_alpha   90.00
_cell.angle_beta   90.00
_cell.angle_gamma   90.00
#
_symmetry.space_group_name_H-M   'P 1'
#
loop_
_entity.id
_entity.type
_entity.pdbx_description
1 polymer ?
#
loop_
_entity_poly.entity_id
_entity_poly.type
_entity_poly.pdbx_seq_one_letter_code
_entity_poly.pdbx_strand_id
1 'polypeptide(L)'
;MVFADIESLLSQAKREKMKKTTAVKPVHERKSRSNQVSSSQDNWKGIPTRLNNIPHSREIRNYFYDDVLQATQRAVNDGRTRLKVEINIPELNPEMDVYRIGTLMELVRVIALSFADDGKRVKVCVQGSMGEGALAGMPLQLAGTRKILEFMDWGDYGAKGTFVEIGSIGANEVDEQDDMFILVAPQNAVGNCIIDDMKAMTDAAGTRPVILINPRLKDLPGSSGIMQTMGRDKRLEYAASFENCYFFRLLYYAGTQYPIMGALRMTYPNGYELYKRVDVPSGGEKYVILSTFTEKPSSDDINDAFLGKPRNREKKASGFWGFLSSVF
;
A
#
# COMPACT_ATOMS: atom_id res chain seq x y z
N MET A 1 65.32 -7.71 26.81
CA MET A 1 65.09 -9.14 26.51
C MET A 1 63.61 -9.54 26.55
N VAL A 2 62.64 -8.60 26.51
CA VAL A 2 61.19 -8.92 26.54
C VAL A 2 60.50 -8.69 25.19
N PHE A 3 61.06 -7.84 24.32
CA PHE A 3 60.49 -7.54 23.00
C PHE A 3 60.75 -8.62 21.94
N ALA A 4 61.84 -9.38 22.04
CA ALA A 4 62.15 -10.46 21.10
C ALA A 4 61.21 -11.68 21.25
N ASP A 5 60.75 -11.94 22.48
CA ASP A 5 59.85 -13.07 22.75
C ASP A 5 58.43 -12.81 22.23
N ILE A 6 57.99 -11.55 22.21
CA ILE A 6 56.67 -11.15 21.69
C ILE A 6 56.64 -11.27 20.16
N GLU A 7 57.72 -10.90 19.46
CA GLU A 7 57.80 -11.07 18.00
C GLU A 7 57.88 -12.55 17.57
N SER A 8 58.53 -13.38 18.37
CA SER A 8 58.58 -14.84 18.18
C SER A 8 57.19 -15.47 18.30
N LEU A 9 56.42 -15.09 19.33
CA LEU A 9 55.06 -15.57 19.56
C LEU A 9 54.08 -15.11 18.45
N LEU A 10 54.19 -13.86 18.00
CA LEU A 10 53.37 -13.34 16.90
C LEU A 10 53.68 -14.03 15.56
N SER A 11 54.95 -14.38 15.32
CA SER A 11 55.35 -15.12 14.12
C SER A 11 54.89 -16.59 14.15
N GLN A 12 54.90 -17.23 15.32
CA GLN A 12 54.34 -18.57 15.49
C GLN A 12 52.82 -18.59 15.27
N ALA A 13 52.08 -17.62 15.83
CA ALA A 13 50.64 -17.51 15.65
C ALA A 13 50.24 -17.29 14.18
N LYS A 14 51.00 -16.50 13.42
CA LYS A 14 50.78 -16.30 11.97
C LYS A 14 51.06 -17.58 11.16
N ARG A 15 52.09 -18.35 11.51
CA ARG A 15 52.42 -19.62 10.85
C ARG A 15 51.39 -20.72 11.14
N GLU A 16 50.84 -20.78 12.34
CA GLU A 16 49.75 -21.71 12.67
C GLU A 16 48.44 -21.36 11.94
N LYS A 17 48.15 -20.06 11.77
CA LYS A 17 46.98 -19.60 11.01
C LYS A 17 47.07 -19.95 9.53
N MET A 18 48.27 -19.88 8.93
CA MET A 18 48.52 -20.31 7.53
C MET A 18 48.51 -21.83 7.36
N LYS A 19 48.99 -22.61 8.34
CA LYS A 19 48.94 -24.09 8.30
C LYS A 19 47.52 -24.65 8.44
N LYS A 20 46.62 -23.97 9.16
CA LYS A 20 45.19 -24.34 9.24
C LYS A 20 44.42 -24.09 7.94
N THR A 21 44.91 -23.23 7.04
CA THR A 21 44.25 -22.95 5.76
C THR A 21 44.64 -23.93 4.64
N THR A 22 45.65 -24.77 4.84
CA THR A 22 46.21 -25.65 3.78
C THR A 22 45.93 -27.15 3.98
N ALA A 23 45.13 -27.55 4.97
CA ALA A 23 44.85 -28.95 5.26
C ALA A 23 43.36 -29.31 5.19
N VAL A 24 42.83 -29.58 3.99
CA VAL A 24 41.67 -30.46 3.79
C VAL A 24 41.92 -31.33 2.55
N LYS A 25 41.88 -32.66 2.73
CA LYS A 25 42.00 -33.71 1.69
C LYS A 25 40.63 -33.98 1.02
N PRO A 26 40.60 -34.61 -0.18
CA PRO A 26 39.53 -34.45 -1.16
C PRO A 26 38.48 -35.57 -1.09
N VAL A 27 37.18 -35.24 -1.23
CA VAL A 27 36.16 -36.23 -1.61
C VAL A 27 35.02 -35.57 -2.42
N HIS A 28 34.79 -36.18 -3.59
CA HIS A 28 33.64 -36.19 -4.51
C HIS A 28 33.17 -34.92 -5.23
N GLU A 29 33.42 -34.95 -6.55
CA GLU A 29 32.74 -34.23 -7.61
C GLU A 29 31.22 -34.26 -7.47
N ARG A 30 30.63 -33.09 -7.20
CA ARG A 30 29.39 -32.66 -7.84
C ARG A 30 29.66 -31.30 -8.44
N LYS A 31 29.57 -31.20 -9.77
CA LYS A 31 29.68 -29.94 -10.52
C LYS A 31 28.57 -28.98 -10.07
N SER A 32 28.83 -28.19 -9.03
CA SER A 32 28.07 -26.98 -8.75
C SER A 32 28.51 -25.94 -9.78
N ARG A 33 27.56 -25.56 -10.66
CA ARG A 33 27.68 -24.38 -11.50
C ARG A 33 27.97 -23.19 -10.58
N SER A 34 29.21 -22.71 -10.68
CA SER A 34 29.70 -21.50 -10.06
C SER A 34 28.82 -20.31 -10.44
N ASN A 35 28.47 -19.52 -9.43
CA ASN A 35 28.29 -18.07 -9.50
C ASN A 35 27.57 -17.54 -10.75
N GLN A 36 26.26 -17.74 -10.80
CA GLN A 36 25.40 -16.63 -11.20
C GLN A 36 25.03 -15.89 -9.92
N VAL A 37 25.84 -14.87 -9.58
CA VAL A 37 25.31 -13.72 -8.88
C VAL A 37 24.13 -13.26 -9.74
N SER A 38 22.91 -13.39 -9.22
CA SER A 38 21.70 -12.96 -9.92
C SER A 38 21.82 -11.46 -10.17
N SER A 39 22.20 -11.14 -11.40
CA SER A 39 22.20 -9.80 -11.95
C SER A 39 20.75 -9.35 -12.13
N SER A 40 20.13 -8.84 -11.06
CA SER A 40 18.92 -8.04 -11.15
C SER A 40 18.55 -7.45 -9.78
N GLN A 41 19.36 -6.53 -9.28
CA GLN A 41 18.73 -5.32 -8.70
C GLN A 41 18.25 -4.51 -9.90
N ASP A 42 17.17 -4.97 -10.53
CA ASP A 42 16.45 -4.15 -11.50
C ASP A 42 15.83 -3.02 -10.68
N ASN A 43 16.52 -1.87 -10.62
CA ASN A 43 15.91 -0.62 -10.21
C ASN A 43 14.79 -0.36 -11.22
N TRP A 44 13.58 -0.76 -10.85
CA TRP A 44 12.43 -0.74 -11.74
C TRP A 44 12.17 0.70 -12.20
N LYS A 45 12.33 0.97 -13.49
CA LYS A 45 11.92 2.23 -14.10
C LYS A 45 10.52 2.05 -14.67
N GLY A 46 9.49 2.33 -13.86
CA GLY A 46 8.08 2.24 -14.26
C GLY A 46 7.28 1.16 -13.52
N ILE A 47 6.24 0.61 -14.16
CA ILE A 47 5.33 -0.36 -13.52
C ILE A 47 5.88 -1.80 -13.61
N PRO A 48 5.84 -2.59 -12.51
CA PRO A 48 6.17 -4.00 -12.52
C PRO A 48 5.45 -4.81 -13.59
N THR A 49 6.15 -5.80 -14.16
CA THR A 49 5.58 -6.76 -15.11
C THR A 49 5.19 -8.04 -14.41
N ARG A 50 4.45 -8.91 -15.10
CA ARG A 50 3.93 -10.19 -14.59
C ARG A 50 3.00 -10.00 -13.39
N LEU A 51 2.21 -8.93 -13.42
CA LEU A 51 1.25 -8.62 -12.37
C LEU A 51 0.07 -9.60 -12.33
N ASN A 52 -0.05 -10.48 -13.33
CA ASN A 52 -0.95 -11.64 -13.34
C ASN A 52 -0.44 -12.82 -12.50
N ASN A 53 0.83 -12.84 -12.09
CA ASN A 53 1.36 -13.91 -11.25
C ASN A 53 1.02 -13.64 -9.79
N ILE A 54 0.23 -14.54 -9.20
CA ILE A 54 -0.20 -14.45 -7.80
C ILE A 54 0.19 -15.77 -7.09
N PRO A 55 0.83 -15.70 -5.90
CA PRO A 55 1.26 -14.49 -5.21
C PRO A 55 2.36 -13.74 -5.98
N HIS A 56 2.37 -12.42 -5.85
CA HIS A 56 3.43 -11.58 -6.38
C HIS A 56 4.76 -11.96 -5.73
N SER A 57 5.87 -11.73 -6.44
CA SER A 57 7.19 -11.92 -5.86
C SER A 57 7.45 -10.87 -4.77
N ARG A 58 8.44 -11.11 -3.91
CA ARG A 58 8.82 -10.15 -2.87
C ARG A 58 9.29 -8.82 -3.48
N GLU A 59 9.98 -8.90 -4.61
CA GLU A 59 10.47 -7.74 -5.35
C GLU A 59 9.31 -6.85 -5.84
N ILE A 60 8.24 -7.46 -6.38
CA ILE A 60 7.05 -6.73 -6.82
C ILE A 60 6.33 -6.09 -5.62
N ARG A 61 6.19 -6.82 -4.51
CA ARG A 61 5.57 -6.26 -3.29
C ARG A 61 6.39 -5.08 -2.75
N ASN A 62 7.71 -5.23 -2.62
CA ASN A 62 8.61 -4.17 -2.17
C ASN A 62 8.53 -2.94 -3.07
N TYR A 63 8.47 -3.11 -4.40
CA TYR A 63 8.26 -1.99 -5.32
C TYR A 63 7.02 -1.17 -4.92
N PHE A 64 5.88 -1.83 -4.70
CA PHE A 64 4.66 -1.12 -4.32
C PHE A 64 4.73 -0.51 -2.93
N TYR A 65 5.42 -1.17 -1.99
CA TYR A 65 5.62 -0.65 -0.64
C TYR A 65 6.43 0.63 -0.67
N ASP A 66 7.54 0.65 -1.40
CA ASP A 66 8.41 1.80 -1.55
C ASP A 66 7.70 2.95 -2.29
N ASP A 67 6.93 2.63 -3.34
CA ASP A 67 6.23 3.62 -4.15
C ASP A 67 5.10 4.32 -3.35
N VAL A 68 4.33 3.54 -2.59
CA VAL A 68 3.31 4.06 -1.67
C VAL A 68 3.96 4.88 -0.56
N LEU A 69 5.03 4.37 0.07
CA LEU A 69 5.74 5.05 1.15
C LEU A 69 6.24 6.42 0.70
N GLN A 70 6.95 6.50 -0.43
CA GLN A 70 7.50 7.75 -0.95
C GLN A 70 6.40 8.76 -1.28
N ALA A 71 5.28 8.32 -1.86
CA ALA A 71 4.15 9.20 -2.16
C ALA A 71 3.49 9.72 -0.87
N THR A 72 3.37 8.87 0.15
CA THR A 72 2.79 9.23 1.45
C THR A 72 3.69 10.20 2.22
N GLN A 73 5.00 9.94 2.30
CA GLN A 73 5.96 10.83 2.96
C GLN A 73 5.98 12.22 2.31
N ARG A 74 6.01 12.30 0.97
CA ARG A 74 5.95 13.59 0.27
C ARG A 74 4.68 14.36 0.60
N ALA A 75 3.53 13.71 0.60
CA ALA A 75 2.26 14.35 0.91
C ALA A 75 2.18 14.83 2.38
N VAL A 76 2.64 14.02 3.33
CA VAL A 76 2.69 14.40 4.76
C VAL A 76 3.66 15.56 4.99
N ASN A 77 4.85 15.53 4.37
CA ASN A 77 5.85 16.59 4.49
C ASN A 77 5.39 17.92 3.89
N ASP A 78 4.53 17.88 2.86
CA ASP A 78 3.86 19.05 2.30
C ASP A 78 2.68 19.56 3.15
N GLY A 79 2.47 18.98 4.34
CA GLY A 79 1.48 19.43 5.33
C GLY A 79 0.06 18.93 5.07
N ARG A 80 -0.13 17.92 4.20
CA ARG A 80 -1.46 17.34 3.94
C ARG A 80 -1.91 16.49 5.13
N THR A 81 -3.14 16.73 5.57
CA THR A 81 -3.67 16.10 6.81
C THR A 81 -4.69 15.00 6.54
N ARG A 82 -5.41 15.03 5.42
CA ARG A 82 -6.39 14.00 5.04
C ARG A 82 -5.96 13.32 3.76
N LEU A 83 -5.34 12.15 3.90
CA LEU A 83 -4.73 11.42 2.80
C LEU A 83 -5.39 10.07 2.58
N LYS A 84 -5.40 9.62 1.33
CA LYS A 84 -5.77 8.25 0.99
C LYS A 84 -4.83 7.62 -0.01
N VAL A 85 -4.58 6.33 0.21
CA VAL A 85 -3.85 5.41 -0.66
C VAL A 85 -4.86 4.44 -1.24
N GLU A 86 -5.02 4.44 -2.56
CA GLU A 86 -5.85 3.51 -3.31
C GLU A 86 -4.94 2.59 -4.14
N ILE A 87 -4.55 1.42 -3.62
CA ILE A 87 -3.73 0.43 -4.31
C ILE A 87 -4.54 -0.84 -4.60
N ASN A 88 -4.85 -1.05 -5.88
CA ASN A 88 -5.66 -2.15 -6.37
C ASN A 88 -4.85 -3.06 -7.32
N ILE A 89 -3.92 -3.80 -6.73
CA ILE A 89 -3.25 -4.95 -7.35
C ILE A 89 -4.04 -6.23 -7.03
N PRO A 90 -3.90 -7.33 -7.80
CA PRO A 90 -4.67 -8.55 -7.57
C PRO A 90 -4.65 -9.07 -6.13
N GLU A 91 -3.49 -9.10 -5.46
CA GLU A 91 -3.37 -9.50 -4.05
C GLU A 91 -4.13 -8.60 -3.06
N LEU A 92 -4.42 -7.36 -3.44
CA LEU A 92 -5.08 -6.36 -2.58
C LEU A 92 -6.52 -6.05 -3.02
N ASN A 93 -7.02 -6.75 -4.02
CA ASN A 93 -8.38 -6.59 -4.50
C ASN A 93 -9.32 -7.63 -3.85
N PRO A 94 -10.24 -7.25 -2.96
CA PRO A 94 -11.19 -8.19 -2.36
C PRO A 94 -12.23 -8.72 -3.35
N GLU A 95 -12.35 -8.12 -4.55
CA GLU A 95 -13.23 -8.59 -5.63
C GLU A 95 -12.56 -9.68 -6.50
N MET A 96 -11.27 -9.94 -6.28
CA MET A 96 -10.53 -11.01 -6.94
C MET A 96 -10.48 -12.25 -6.04
N ASP A 97 -10.37 -13.42 -6.65
CA ASP A 97 -10.30 -14.71 -5.93
C ASP A 97 -9.10 -14.81 -4.96
N VAL A 98 -8.05 -14.03 -5.19
CA VAL A 98 -6.80 -14.10 -4.42
C VAL A 98 -6.55 -12.79 -3.67
N TYR A 99 -7.37 -12.55 -2.63
CA TYR A 99 -7.11 -11.49 -1.66
C TYR A 99 -6.16 -11.97 -0.56
N ARG A 100 -5.05 -11.25 -0.36
CA ARG A 100 -4.02 -11.56 0.64
C ARG A 100 -3.89 -10.42 1.64
N ILE A 101 -4.59 -10.57 2.77
CA ILE A 101 -4.55 -9.60 3.87
C ILE A 101 -3.13 -9.32 4.37
N GLY A 102 -2.25 -10.34 4.37
CA GLY A 102 -0.85 -10.20 4.76
C GLY A 102 -0.10 -9.14 3.93
N THR A 103 -0.37 -9.05 2.62
CA THR A 103 0.24 -8.05 1.74
C THR A 103 -0.17 -6.63 2.13
N LEU A 104 -1.41 -6.43 2.60
CA LEU A 104 -1.89 -5.14 3.11
C LEU A 104 -1.24 -4.79 4.45
N MET A 105 -1.12 -5.78 5.35
CA MET A 105 -0.49 -5.56 6.66
C MET A 105 1.01 -5.28 6.52
N GLU A 106 1.70 -5.98 5.61
CA GLU A 106 3.10 -5.72 5.25
C GLU A 106 3.27 -4.27 4.75
N LEU A 107 2.38 -3.77 3.90
CA LEU A 107 2.38 -2.36 3.46
C LEU A 107 2.19 -1.39 4.62
N VAL A 108 1.18 -1.61 5.46
CA VAL A 108 0.88 -0.76 6.63
C VAL A 108 2.08 -0.72 7.58
N ARG A 109 2.72 -1.86 7.81
CA ARG A 109 3.93 -1.97 8.62
C ARG A 109 5.07 -1.13 8.05
N VAL A 110 5.33 -1.20 6.74
CA VAL A 110 6.38 -0.40 6.09
C VAL A 110 6.14 1.11 6.29
N ILE A 111 4.90 1.57 6.09
CA ILE A 111 4.55 2.99 6.26
C ILE A 111 4.74 3.41 7.73
N ALA A 112 4.14 2.66 8.65
CA ALA A 112 4.18 2.99 10.08
C ALA A 112 5.60 2.99 10.65
N LEU A 113 6.42 1.97 10.32
CA LEU A 113 7.80 1.91 10.78
C LEU A 113 8.65 3.03 10.18
N SER A 114 8.44 3.38 8.91
CA SER A 114 9.20 4.48 8.32
C SER A 114 8.94 5.82 9.01
N PHE A 115 7.70 6.11 9.41
CA PHE A 115 7.41 7.33 10.19
C PHE A 115 7.86 7.21 11.65
N ALA A 116 7.80 6.02 12.24
CA ALA A 116 8.35 5.77 13.57
C ALA A 116 9.87 5.97 13.62
N ASP A 117 10.59 5.58 12.56
CA ASP A 117 12.03 5.81 12.42
C ASP A 117 12.36 7.32 12.31
N ASP A 118 11.43 8.13 11.79
CA ASP A 118 11.49 9.60 11.81
C ASP A 118 11.07 10.20 13.18
N GLY A 119 10.84 9.36 14.19
CA GLY A 119 10.49 9.73 15.56
C GLY A 119 9.00 10.02 15.79
N LYS A 120 8.13 9.71 14.82
CA LYS A 120 6.67 9.93 14.94
C LYS A 120 6.00 8.82 15.75
N ARG A 121 5.05 9.21 16.59
CA ARG A 121 4.10 8.31 17.24
C ARG A 121 2.92 8.05 16.29
N VAL A 122 2.93 6.87 15.67
CA VAL A 122 1.96 6.42 14.69
C VAL A 122 0.93 5.51 15.37
N LYS A 123 -0.34 5.85 15.24
CA LYS A 123 -1.43 4.95 15.64
C LYS A 123 -2.05 4.27 14.43
N VAL A 124 -1.96 2.95 14.39
CA VAL A 124 -2.53 2.10 13.34
C VAL A 124 -3.91 1.64 13.77
N CYS A 125 -4.93 2.18 13.13
CA CYS A 125 -6.33 1.97 13.49
C CYS A 125 -6.98 0.95 12.55
N VAL A 126 -7.65 -0.03 13.16
CA VAL A 126 -8.50 -0.99 12.45
C VAL A 126 -9.94 -0.77 12.89
N GLN A 127 -10.87 -0.87 11.94
CA GLN A 127 -12.29 -0.81 12.25
C GLN A 127 -12.68 -1.92 13.25
N GLY A 128 -13.32 -1.50 14.34
CA GLY A 128 -13.90 -2.40 15.33
C GLY A 128 -15.23 -3.01 14.88
N SER A 129 -15.89 -3.72 15.78
CA SER A 129 -17.28 -4.11 15.57
C SER A 129 -18.15 -2.85 15.54
N MET A 130 -19.04 -2.73 14.55
CA MET A 130 -19.95 -1.60 14.43
C MET A 130 -21.36 -1.99 14.84
N GLY A 131 -22.08 -1.11 15.55
CA GLY A 131 -23.44 -1.35 16.03
C GLY A 131 -23.49 -1.92 17.45
N GLU A 132 -24.68 -1.91 18.06
CA GLU A 132 -24.91 -2.41 19.42
C GLU A 132 -25.73 -3.71 19.42
N GLY A 133 -25.41 -4.60 20.36
CA GLY A 133 -26.17 -5.85 20.59
C GLY A 133 -26.15 -6.81 19.40
N ALA A 134 -27.30 -7.39 19.07
CA ALA A 134 -27.43 -8.40 18.02
C ALA A 134 -27.23 -7.88 16.58
N LEU A 135 -27.11 -6.55 16.41
CA LEU A 135 -26.83 -5.89 15.13
C LEU A 135 -25.36 -5.46 15.00
N ALA A 136 -24.53 -5.82 15.98
CA ALA A 136 -23.11 -5.60 15.93
C ALA A 136 -22.47 -6.48 14.84
N GLY A 137 -21.78 -5.86 13.89
CA GLY A 137 -21.16 -6.55 12.77
C GLY A 137 -19.82 -5.94 12.39
N MET A 138 -18.87 -6.78 11.99
CA MET A 138 -17.57 -6.37 11.44
C MET A 138 -17.53 -6.79 9.96
N PRO A 139 -17.00 -5.95 9.05
CA PRO A 139 -16.73 -6.37 7.68
C PRO A 139 -15.87 -7.64 7.68
N LEU A 140 -16.29 -8.68 6.96
CA LEU A 140 -15.59 -9.99 6.94
C LEU A 140 -14.11 -9.84 6.56
N GLN A 141 -13.79 -8.90 5.65
CA GLN A 141 -12.42 -8.62 5.21
C GLN A 141 -11.50 -8.19 6.36
N LEU A 142 -12.06 -7.60 7.42
CA LEU A 142 -11.31 -7.08 8.58
C LEU A 142 -11.35 -8.02 9.79
N ALA A 143 -12.10 -9.11 9.73
CA ALA A 143 -12.15 -10.09 10.81
C ALA A 143 -10.75 -10.65 11.10
N GLY A 144 -10.27 -10.49 12.34
CA GLY A 144 -8.95 -10.97 12.78
C GLY A 144 -7.77 -10.10 12.37
N THR A 145 -7.96 -9.04 11.58
CA THR A 145 -6.86 -8.13 11.18
C THR A 145 -6.18 -7.47 12.36
N ARG A 146 -6.95 -7.05 13.38
CA ARG A 146 -6.40 -6.53 14.64
C ARG A 146 -5.43 -7.51 15.31
N LYS A 147 -5.82 -8.79 15.43
CA LYS A 147 -4.95 -9.83 15.98
C LYS A 147 -3.67 -9.98 15.16
N ILE A 148 -3.79 -9.96 13.82
CA ILE A 148 -2.61 -10.03 12.94
C ILE A 148 -1.65 -8.88 13.22
N LEU A 149 -2.13 -7.64 13.31
CA LEU A 149 -1.29 -6.49 13.65
C LEU A 149 -0.69 -6.63 15.06
N GLU A 150 -1.44 -7.15 16.02
CA GLU A 150 -0.94 -7.34 17.39
C GLU A 150 0.19 -8.39 17.47
N PHE A 151 0.15 -9.44 16.66
CA PHE A 151 1.20 -10.48 16.61
C PHE A 151 2.26 -10.23 15.54
N MET A 152 2.08 -9.23 14.69
CA MET A 152 3.05 -8.86 13.67
C MET A 152 4.35 -8.39 14.32
N ASP A 153 5.48 -8.73 13.69
CA ASP A 153 6.77 -8.17 14.03
C ASP A 153 6.79 -6.67 13.68
N TRP A 154 7.07 -5.80 14.64
CA TRP A 154 7.18 -4.35 14.45
C TRP A 154 8.64 -3.87 14.58
N GLY A 155 9.60 -4.73 14.26
CA GLY A 155 11.02 -4.41 14.35
C GLY A 155 11.62 -4.71 15.73
N ASP A 156 12.93 -4.88 15.76
CA ASP A 156 13.66 -5.42 16.92
C ASP A 156 13.92 -4.39 18.04
N TYR A 157 13.63 -3.10 17.80
CA TYR A 157 13.93 -2.00 18.73
C TYR A 157 12.75 -1.63 19.66
N GLY A 158 11.68 -2.42 19.69
CA GLY A 158 10.52 -2.14 20.52
C GLY A 158 9.66 -0.97 20.00
N ALA A 159 9.55 -0.83 18.67
CA ALA A 159 8.72 0.21 18.04
C ALA A 159 7.28 0.15 18.54
N LYS A 160 6.72 -1.06 18.64
CA LYS A 160 5.37 -1.29 19.16
C LYS A 160 5.29 -0.93 20.65
N GLY A 161 4.32 -0.09 21.00
CA GLY A 161 4.12 0.44 22.36
C GLY A 161 4.97 1.67 22.70
N THR A 162 5.92 2.04 21.83
CA THR A 162 6.74 3.24 21.99
C THR A 162 6.39 4.29 20.93
N PHE A 163 6.50 3.89 19.66
CA PHE A 163 6.23 4.72 18.49
C PHE A 163 5.06 4.22 17.66
N VAL A 164 4.73 2.93 17.72
CA VAL A 164 3.60 2.36 17.01
C VAL A 164 2.59 1.79 18.00
N GLU A 165 1.36 2.28 17.96
CA GLU A 165 0.24 1.73 18.71
C GLU A 165 -0.84 1.19 17.77
N ILE A 166 -1.63 0.24 18.27
CA ILE A 166 -2.74 -0.35 17.52
C ILE A 166 -4.03 0.03 18.22
N GLY A 167 -4.93 0.69 17.50
CA GLY A 167 -6.19 1.20 18.02
C GLY A 167 -7.39 0.82 17.16
N SER A 168 -8.55 1.32 17.59
CA SER A 168 -9.79 1.29 16.81
C SER A 168 -9.95 2.59 16.01
N ILE A 169 -10.99 2.71 15.20
CA ILE A 169 -11.37 3.96 14.53
C ILE A 169 -12.39 4.68 15.41
N GLY A 170 -12.10 5.92 15.82
CA GLY A 170 -13.01 6.76 16.62
C GLY A 170 -12.26 7.82 17.45
N ALA A 171 -12.96 8.86 17.90
CA ALA A 171 -12.33 9.98 18.64
C ALA A 171 -11.61 9.55 19.93
N ASN A 172 -12.13 8.52 20.62
CA ASN A 172 -11.57 8.03 21.89
C ASN A 172 -10.21 7.32 21.72
N GLU A 173 -9.78 7.08 20.49
CA GLU A 173 -8.51 6.42 20.16
C GLU A 173 -7.42 7.44 19.83
N VAL A 174 -7.74 8.74 19.87
CA VAL A 174 -6.84 9.85 19.58
C VAL A 174 -6.28 10.40 20.88
N ASP A 175 -5.01 10.11 21.16
CA ASP A 175 -4.33 10.62 22.34
C ASP A 175 -3.49 11.87 22.01
N GLU A 176 -3.11 12.64 23.03
CA GLU A 176 -2.31 13.88 22.86
C GLU A 176 -0.91 13.61 22.30
N GLN A 177 -0.32 12.46 22.65
CA GLN A 177 1.01 12.06 22.19
C GLN A 177 1.04 11.55 20.74
N ASP A 178 -0.10 11.19 20.15
CA ASP A 178 -0.12 10.65 18.80
C ASP A 178 0.22 11.75 17.79
N ASP A 179 1.14 11.47 16.86
CA ASP A 179 1.54 12.40 15.80
C ASP A 179 0.72 12.19 14.51
N MET A 180 0.27 10.96 14.25
CA MET A 180 -0.47 10.61 13.03
C MET A 180 -1.22 9.28 13.13
N PHE A 181 -2.18 9.09 12.22
CA PHE A 181 -3.09 7.94 12.21
C PHE A 181 -3.11 7.25 10.84
N ILE A 182 -3.05 5.91 10.85
CA ILE A 182 -3.19 5.08 9.65
C ILE A 182 -4.43 4.21 9.82
N LEU A 183 -5.47 4.44 9.01
CA LEU A 183 -6.72 3.69 9.04
C LEU A 183 -6.67 2.59 7.98
N VAL A 184 -6.71 1.35 8.45
CA VAL A 184 -6.55 0.17 7.60
C VAL A 184 -7.89 -0.26 7.01
N ALA A 185 -8.02 -0.08 5.69
CA ALA A 185 -9.15 -0.46 4.86
C ALA A 185 -10.53 -0.18 5.50
N PRO A 186 -10.82 1.04 5.98
CA PRO A 186 -12.11 1.36 6.60
C PRO A 186 -13.25 1.17 5.60
N GLN A 187 -14.35 0.56 6.06
CA GLN A 187 -15.48 0.19 5.20
C GLN A 187 -16.83 0.50 5.85
N ASN A 188 -17.77 0.93 5.03
CA ASN A 188 -19.17 0.90 5.44
C ASN A 188 -19.64 -0.55 5.59
N ALA A 189 -20.51 -0.79 6.56
CA ALA A 189 -21.18 -2.07 6.74
C ALA A 189 -22.71 -1.90 6.59
N VAL A 190 -23.42 -2.97 6.30
CA VAL A 190 -24.89 -2.94 6.20
C VAL A 190 -25.47 -2.45 7.54
N GLY A 191 -26.17 -1.31 7.50
CA GLY A 191 -26.78 -0.70 8.68
C GLY A 191 -25.85 0.15 9.56
N ASN A 192 -24.54 0.19 9.30
CA ASN A 192 -23.56 0.97 10.07
C ASN A 192 -22.56 1.71 9.16
N CYS A 193 -22.43 3.03 9.35
CA CYS A 193 -21.56 3.86 8.51
C CYS A 193 -20.32 4.32 9.28
N ILE A 194 -19.13 3.94 8.83
CA ILE A 194 -17.85 4.23 9.51
C ILE A 194 -17.45 5.71 9.41
N ILE A 195 -18.16 6.47 8.57
CA ILE A 195 -17.88 7.86 8.28
C ILE A 195 -17.97 8.74 9.52
N ASP A 196 -18.92 8.49 10.42
CA ASP A 196 -19.10 9.31 11.63
C ASP A 196 -17.93 9.11 12.60
N ASP A 197 -17.50 7.86 12.81
CA ASP A 197 -16.32 7.54 13.64
C ASP A 197 -15.04 8.12 13.03
N MET A 198 -14.89 8.02 11.71
CA MET A 198 -13.76 8.63 11.00
C MET A 198 -13.76 10.15 11.16
N LYS A 199 -14.94 10.80 11.05
CA LYS A 199 -15.06 12.24 11.19
C LYS A 199 -14.68 12.67 12.60
N ALA A 200 -15.23 12.00 13.62
CA ALA A 200 -14.90 12.26 15.02
C ALA A 200 -13.39 12.10 15.28
N MET A 201 -12.76 11.07 14.71
CA MET A 201 -11.31 10.87 14.77
C MET A 201 -10.54 11.99 14.06
N THR A 202 -10.94 12.42 12.85
CA THR A 202 -10.25 13.53 12.18
C THR A 202 -10.42 14.86 12.91
N ASP A 203 -11.57 15.09 13.53
CA ASP A 203 -11.83 16.30 14.31
C ASP A 203 -10.96 16.31 15.58
N ALA A 204 -10.82 15.17 16.26
CA ALA A 204 -9.90 15.01 17.39
C ALA A 204 -8.42 15.07 16.98
N ALA A 205 -8.06 14.53 15.81
CA ALA A 205 -6.71 14.58 15.27
C ALA A 205 -6.27 16.02 14.92
N GLY A 206 -7.21 16.89 14.58
CA GLY A 206 -6.94 18.29 14.24
C GLY A 206 -6.09 18.40 12.97
N THR A 207 -4.87 18.93 13.11
CA THR A 207 -3.91 19.08 11.99
C THR A 207 -3.00 17.87 11.80
N ARG A 208 -3.12 16.85 12.64
CA ARG A 208 -2.30 15.62 12.54
C ARG A 208 -2.75 14.78 11.34
N PRO A 209 -1.83 14.20 10.55
CA PRO A 209 -2.20 13.41 9.39
C PRO A 209 -3.04 12.17 9.73
N VAL A 210 -4.11 11.97 8.97
CA VAL A 210 -4.96 10.78 8.96
C VAL A 210 -4.91 10.19 7.54
N ILE A 211 -4.34 8.99 7.44
CA ILE A 211 -4.06 8.31 6.17
C ILE A 211 -4.97 7.09 6.06
N LEU A 212 -5.81 7.04 5.03
CA LEU A 212 -6.64 5.87 4.73
C LEU A 212 -5.91 4.95 3.76
N ILE A 213 -5.76 3.67 4.11
CA ILE A 213 -5.19 2.67 3.20
C ILE A 213 -6.32 1.79 2.65
N ASN A 214 -6.55 1.83 1.34
CA ASN A 214 -7.61 1.08 0.64
C ASN A 214 -9.02 1.24 1.27
N PRO A 215 -9.52 2.47 1.47
CA PRO A 215 -10.85 2.70 2.01
C PRO A 215 -11.95 2.19 1.07
N ARG A 216 -13.01 1.59 1.62
CA ARG A 216 -14.23 1.16 0.89
C ARG A 216 -15.45 1.87 1.44
N LEU A 217 -15.57 3.15 1.10
CA LEU A 217 -16.60 4.05 1.64
C LEU A 217 -17.82 4.18 0.73
N LYS A 218 -18.04 3.23 -0.20
CA LYS A 218 -19.26 3.20 -1.01
C LYS A 218 -20.48 2.99 -0.09
N ASP A 219 -21.60 3.63 -0.43
CA ASP A 219 -22.83 3.49 0.34
C ASP A 219 -23.39 2.07 0.16
N LEU A 220 -23.67 1.38 1.26
CA LEU A 220 -24.29 0.05 1.25
C LEU A 220 -25.76 0.19 1.67
N PRO A 221 -26.69 -0.55 1.03
CA PRO A 221 -28.08 -0.55 1.48
C PRO A 221 -28.17 -1.07 2.92
N GLY A 222 -29.12 -0.55 3.70
CA GLY A 222 -29.41 -1.07 5.04
C GLY A 222 -29.93 -2.51 5.00
N SER A 223 -30.00 -3.17 6.16
CA SER A 223 -30.49 -4.56 6.28
C SER A 223 -31.92 -4.75 5.78
N SER A 224 -32.70 -3.67 5.69
CA SER A 224 -34.06 -3.63 5.12
C SER A 224 -34.10 -3.40 3.60
N GLY A 225 -32.96 -3.33 2.91
CA GLY A 225 -32.87 -3.02 1.47
C GLY A 225 -33.12 -1.54 1.13
N ILE A 226 -33.42 -0.70 2.13
CA ILE A 226 -33.64 0.73 1.95
C ILE A 226 -32.27 1.44 1.99
N MET A 227 -31.97 2.23 0.96
CA MET A 227 -30.78 3.10 0.99
C MET A 227 -30.98 4.19 2.04
N GLN A 228 -29.98 4.40 2.90
CA GLN A 228 -29.97 5.53 3.82
C GLN A 228 -29.72 6.83 3.06
N THR A 229 -30.78 7.47 2.59
CA THR A 229 -30.70 8.74 1.82
C THR A 229 -30.38 9.94 2.70
N MET A 230 -30.75 9.89 3.98
CA MET A 230 -30.48 10.99 4.91
C MET A 230 -28.98 11.14 5.18
N GLY A 231 -28.44 12.35 5.00
CA GLY A 231 -27.02 12.65 5.23
C GLY A 231 -26.04 12.00 4.24
N ARG A 232 -26.52 11.30 3.21
CA ARG A 232 -25.68 10.63 2.20
C ARG A 232 -24.71 11.59 1.52
N ASP A 233 -25.20 12.75 1.09
CA ASP A 233 -24.37 13.74 0.40
C ASP A 233 -23.23 14.24 1.30
N LYS A 234 -23.53 14.54 2.57
CA LYS A 234 -22.52 14.94 3.57
C LYS A 234 -21.48 13.84 3.81
N ARG A 235 -21.91 12.58 3.83
CA ARG A 235 -21.00 11.41 3.99
C ARG A 235 -20.09 11.25 2.78
N LEU A 236 -20.63 11.40 1.57
CA LEU A 236 -19.86 11.34 0.32
C LEU A 236 -18.88 12.52 0.21
N GLU A 237 -19.32 13.72 0.58
CA GLU A 237 -18.48 14.93 0.62
C GLU A 237 -17.31 14.75 1.60
N TYR A 238 -17.57 14.23 2.80
CA TYR A 238 -16.52 13.94 3.77
C TYR A 238 -15.53 12.88 3.25
N ALA A 239 -16.02 11.79 2.67
CA ALA A 239 -15.16 10.77 2.06
C ALA A 239 -14.30 11.34 0.91
N ALA A 240 -14.85 12.29 0.14
CA ALA A 240 -14.15 13.00 -0.92
C ALA A 240 -13.14 14.04 -0.40
N SER A 241 -13.21 14.44 0.88
CA SER A 241 -12.26 15.39 1.49
C SER A 241 -10.85 14.81 1.69
N PHE A 242 -10.69 13.49 1.55
CA PHE A 242 -9.38 12.84 1.56
C PHE A 242 -8.73 12.94 0.18
N GLU A 243 -7.55 13.55 0.12
CA GLU A 243 -6.78 13.66 -1.12
C GLU A 243 -6.04 12.36 -1.41
N ASN A 244 -6.01 11.93 -2.67
CA ASN A 244 -5.17 10.80 -3.04
C ASN A 244 -3.69 11.21 -2.96
N CYS A 245 -2.90 10.58 -2.09
CA CYS A 245 -1.45 10.66 -2.17
C CYS A 245 -0.87 9.58 -3.08
N TYR A 246 -1.57 8.44 -3.20
CA TYR A 246 -1.19 7.34 -4.07
C TYR A 246 -2.42 6.69 -4.69
N PHE A 247 -2.34 6.36 -5.98
CA PHE A 247 -3.36 5.58 -6.66
C PHE A 247 -2.70 4.59 -7.62
N PHE A 248 -3.14 3.33 -7.60
CA PHE A 248 -2.77 2.32 -8.58
C PHE A 248 -3.94 1.38 -8.85
N ARG A 249 -4.26 1.15 -10.12
CA ARG A 249 -5.14 0.04 -10.53
C ARG A 249 -4.68 -0.54 -11.84
N LEU A 250 -4.90 -1.84 -12.00
CA LEU A 250 -4.84 -2.50 -13.29
C LEU A 250 -6.09 -2.18 -14.13
N LEU A 251 -5.92 -2.20 -15.44
CA LEU A 251 -6.98 -2.05 -16.43
C LEU A 251 -7.11 -3.36 -17.20
N TYR A 252 -8.36 -3.81 -17.37
CA TYR A 252 -8.70 -5.07 -18.03
C TYR A 252 -9.72 -4.82 -19.13
N TYR A 253 -9.85 -5.77 -20.05
CA TYR A 253 -10.95 -5.75 -21.02
C TYR A 253 -12.29 -5.91 -20.29
N ALA A 254 -13.32 -5.20 -20.77
CA ALA A 254 -14.64 -5.20 -20.18
C ALA A 254 -15.17 -6.65 -19.97
N GLY A 255 -15.66 -6.93 -18.78
CA GLY A 255 -16.20 -8.25 -18.41
C GLY A 255 -15.14 -9.32 -18.13
N THR A 256 -13.85 -8.96 -18.09
CA THR A 256 -12.76 -9.91 -17.82
C THR A 256 -11.82 -9.40 -16.73
N GLN A 257 -11.19 -10.31 -16.00
CA GLN A 257 -10.06 -10.03 -15.10
C GLN A 257 -8.72 -10.39 -15.76
N TYR A 258 -8.75 -10.81 -17.03
CA TYR A 258 -7.60 -11.10 -17.88
C TYR A 258 -8.02 -11.04 -19.35
N PRO A 259 -7.17 -10.53 -20.27
CA PRO A 259 -5.81 -10.03 -20.05
C PRO A 259 -5.75 -8.62 -19.47
N ILE A 260 -4.63 -8.30 -18.81
CA ILE A 260 -4.29 -6.94 -18.39
C ILE A 260 -4.01 -6.10 -19.65
N MET A 261 -4.73 -4.99 -19.80
CA MET A 261 -4.55 -4.01 -20.89
C MET A 261 -3.54 -2.93 -20.56
N GLY A 262 -3.40 -2.60 -19.27
CA GLY A 262 -2.66 -1.44 -18.84
C GLY A 262 -2.81 -1.19 -17.35
N ALA A 263 -2.40 0.00 -16.92
CA ALA A 263 -2.47 0.41 -15.54
C ALA A 263 -2.65 1.92 -15.45
N LEU A 264 -3.33 2.38 -14.40
CA LEU A 264 -3.44 3.78 -14.04
C LEU A 264 -2.73 3.97 -12.71
N ARG A 265 -1.72 4.83 -12.68
CA ARG A 265 -0.89 5.12 -11.51
C ARG A 265 -0.93 6.62 -11.21
N MET A 266 -0.88 7.02 -9.95
CA MET A 266 -0.61 8.39 -9.51
C MET A 266 0.21 8.32 -8.24
N THR A 267 1.24 9.17 -8.18
CA THR A 267 2.10 9.30 -7.00
C THR A 267 2.33 10.78 -6.71
N TYR A 268 1.88 11.25 -5.56
CA TYR A 268 2.06 12.64 -5.14
C TYR A 268 3.54 13.07 -5.22
N PRO A 269 3.88 14.27 -5.72
CA PRO A 269 2.99 15.35 -6.17
C PRO A 269 2.59 15.26 -7.66
N ASN A 270 2.94 14.17 -8.34
CA ASN A 270 2.68 14.01 -9.78
C ASN A 270 1.20 13.66 -10.02
N GLY A 271 0.72 14.02 -11.21
CA GLY A 271 -0.61 13.64 -11.69
C GLY A 271 -0.72 12.14 -12.00
N TYR A 272 -1.88 11.78 -12.55
CA TYR A 272 -2.17 10.43 -13.03
C TYR A 272 -1.43 10.13 -14.32
N GLU A 273 -0.84 8.95 -14.40
CA GLU A 273 -0.15 8.38 -15.54
C GLU A 273 -0.92 7.14 -16.00
N LEU A 274 -1.38 7.17 -17.25
CA LEU A 274 -2.03 6.04 -17.89
C LEU A 274 -1.00 5.27 -18.70
N TYR A 275 -0.88 3.97 -18.44
CA TYR A 275 0.04 3.07 -19.11
C TYR A 275 -0.71 2.03 -19.93
N LYS A 276 -0.18 1.74 -21.12
CA LYS A 276 -0.58 0.60 -21.95
C LYS A 276 0.41 -0.55 -21.75
N ARG A 277 -0.10 -1.76 -21.48
CA ARG A 277 0.70 -2.98 -21.49
C ARG A 277 0.93 -3.37 -22.94
N VAL A 278 2.19 -3.59 -23.32
CA VAL A 278 2.58 -4.05 -24.65
C VAL A 278 3.49 -5.27 -24.51
N ASP A 279 3.22 -6.29 -25.30
CA ASP A 279 4.09 -7.45 -25.39
C ASP A 279 5.33 -7.07 -26.23
N VAL A 280 6.51 -7.51 -25.80
CA VAL A 280 7.77 -7.31 -26.52
C VAL A 280 8.13 -8.57 -27.32
N PRO A 281 8.76 -8.44 -28.52
CA PRO A 281 9.08 -9.56 -29.38
C PRO A 281 9.91 -10.68 -28.71
N SER A 282 10.66 -10.34 -27.66
CA SER A 282 11.45 -11.28 -26.86
C SER A 282 10.62 -12.15 -25.90
N GLY A 283 9.28 -12.12 -25.96
CA GLY A 283 8.40 -12.92 -25.11
C GLY A 283 8.19 -12.35 -23.69
N GLY A 284 8.39 -11.04 -23.53
CA GLY A 284 8.12 -10.31 -22.29
C GLY A 284 6.98 -9.30 -22.45
N GLU A 285 6.77 -8.50 -21.42
CA GLU A 285 5.81 -7.38 -21.45
C GLU A 285 6.47 -6.12 -20.90
N LYS A 286 5.94 -4.95 -21.25
CA LYS A 286 6.31 -3.68 -20.63
C LYS A 286 5.10 -2.75 -20.57
N TYR A 287 5.16 -1.79 -19.65
CA TYR A 287 4.18 -0.72 -19.54
C TYR A 287 4.74 0.55 -20.18
N VAL A 288 4.03 1.12 -21.15
CA VAL A 288 4.41 2.35 -21.85
C VAL A 288 3.41 3.44 -21.52
N ILE A 289 3.89 4.63 -21.14
CA ILE A 289 3.03 5.79 -20.88
C ILE A 289 2.25 6.12 -22.15
N LEU A 290 0.94 6.22 -21.99
CA LEU A 290 -0.01 6.56 -23.03
C LEU A 290 -0.49 8.02 -22.90
N SER A 291 -0.77 8.46 -21.67
CA SER A 291 -1.24 9.82 -21.39
C SER A 291 -1.02 10.18 -19.91
N THR A 292 -1.07 11.48 -19.60
CA THR A 292 -1.00 12.01 -18.23
C THR A 292 -2.17 12.94 -17.95
N PHE A 293 -2.69 12.92 -16.71
CA PHE A 293 -3.83 13.71 -16.28
C PHE A 293 -3.54 14.39 -14.94
N THR A 294 -3.97 15.62 -14.76
CA THR A 294 -3.83 16.35 -13.48
C THR A 294 -4.79 15.84 -12.42
N GLU A 295 -5.96 15.36 -12.84
CA GLU A 295 -7.03 14.82 -12.00
C GLU A 295 -7.32 13.38 -12.42
N LYS A 296 -8.06 12.63 -11.58
CA LYS A 296 -8.42 11.24 -11.86
C LYS A 296 -9.21 11.18 -13.18
N PRO A 297 -8.72 10.48 -14.22
CA PRO A 297 -9.40 10.41 -15.50
C PRO A 297 -10.70 9.61 -15.39
N SER A 298 -11.70 10.00 -16.18
CA SER A 298 -12.93 9.22 -16.34
C SER A 298 -12.72 7.98 -17.21
N SER A 299 -13.68 7.06 -17.23
CA SER A 299 -13.65 5.91 -18.13
C SER A 299 -13.59 6.34 -19.61
N ASP A 300 -14.26 7.43 -19.97
CA ASP A 300 -14.20 8.03 -21.30
C ASP A 300 -12.80 8.55 -21.64
N ASP A 301 -12.16 9.28 -20.72
CA ASP A 301 -10.80 9.80 -20.92
C ASP A 301 -9.79 8.65 -21.15
N ILE A 302 -9.93 7.57 -20.39
CA ILE A 302 -9.11 6.37 -20.52
C ILE A 302 -9.34 5.73 -21.90
N ASN A 303 -10.60 5.51 -22.28
CA ASN A 303 -10.96 4.91 -23.56
C ASN A 303 -10.47 5.74 -24.75
N ASP A 304 -10.66 7.07 -24.71
CA ASP A 304 -10.20 7.98 -25.76
C ASP A 304 -8.67 7.94 -25.90
N ALA A 305 -7.93 7.85 -24.79
CA ALA A 305 -6.49 7.67 -24.82
C ALA A 305 -6.06 6.34 -25.46
N PHE A 306 -6.74 5.23 -25.15
CA PHE A 306 -6.47 3.93 -25.80
C PHE A 306 -6.79 3.92 -27.29
N LEU A 307 -7.77 4.70 -27.73
CA LEU A 307 -8.14 4.86 -29.13
C LEU A 307 -7.29 5.90 -29.88
N GLY A 308 -6.41 6.63 -29.20
CA GLY A 308 -5.62 7.71 -29.79
C GLY A 308 -6.43 8.94 -30.20
N LYS A 309 -7.61 9.14 -29.62
CA LYS A 309 -8.47 10.30 -29.91
C LYS A 309 -7.92 11.56 -29.20
N PRO A 310 -8.04 12.74 -29.83
CA PRO A 310 -7.66 13.99 -29.18
C PRO A 310 -8.55 14.26 -27.96
N ARG A 311 -7.96 14.76 -26.89
CA ARG A 311 -8.65 15.06 -25.62
C ARG A 311 -9.76 16.09 -25.86
N ASN A 312 -11.02 15.68 -25.74
CA ASN A 312 -12.14 16.60 -25.90
C ASN A 312 -12.35 17.41 -24.61
N ARG A 313 -11.79 18.63 -24.56
CA ARG A 313 -11.86 19.52 -23.39
C ARG A 313 -13.27 20.04 -23.10
N GLU A 314 -14.22 19.91 -24.04
CA GLU A 314 -15.59 20.40 -23.89
C GLU A 314 -16.46 19.52 -22.98
N LYS A 315 -16.07 18.27 -22.71
CA LYS A 315 -16.79 17.37 -21.78
C LYS A 315 -16.65 17.74 -20.29
N LYS A 316 -15.82 18.73 -19.93
CA LYS A 316 -15.52 19.10 -18.53
C LYS A 316 -16.67 19.78 -17.77
N ALA A 317 -17.80 20.07 -18.40
CA ALA A 317 -18.95 20.73 -17.75
C ALA A 317 -19.95 19.75 -17.11
N SER A 318 -19.50 18.71 -16.40
CA SER A 318 -20.36 17.84 -15.58
C SER A 318 -19.84 17.72 -14.15
N GLY A 319 -19.79 18.86 -13.46
CA GLY A 319 -19.49 18.93 -12.03
C GLY A 319 -20.43 18.06 -11.19
N PHE A 320 -19.92 17.58 -10.05
CA PHE A 320 -20.53 16.74 -8.98
C PHE A 320 -21.25 15.45 -9.42
N TRP A 321 -22.04 15.49 -10.49
CA TRP A 321 -22.78 14.38 -11.07
C TRP A 321 -21.90 13.38 -11.83
N GLY A 322 -20.79 13.81 -12.45
CA GLY A 322 -19.82 12.90 -13.05
C GLY A 322 -19.05 12.06 -12.01
N PHE A 323 -18.93 12.55 -10.78
CA PHE A 323 -18.38 11.80 -9.65
C PHE A 323 -19.35 10.70 -9.19
N LEU A 324 -20.66 10.98 -9.16
CA LEU A 324 -21.68 10.01 -8.75
C LEU A 324 -21.87 8.87 -9.76
N SER A 325 -21.73 9.11 -11.06
CA SER A 325 -21.85 8.03 -12.07
C SER A 325 -20.67 7.04 -12.07
N SER A 326 -19.50 7.46 -11.58
CA SER A 326 -18.34 6.58 -11.38
C SER A 326 -18.45 5.69 -10.12
N VAL A 327 -19.42 5.96 -9.24
CA VAL A 327 -19.61 5.23 -7.98
C VAL A 327 -20.57 4.04 -8.14
N PHE A 328 -21.45 4.08 -9.14
CA PHE A 328 -22.37 2.99 -9.49
C PHE A 328 -21.70 1.89 -10.31
#